data_AF-A0A7G8WCK0-F1
#
_entry.id   AF-A0A7G8WCK0-F1
#
_cell.length_a   1.000
_cell.length_b   1.000
_cell.length_c   1.000
_cell.angle_alpha   90.00
_cell.angle_beta   90.00
_cell.angle_gamma   90.00
#
_symmetry.space_group_name_H-M   'P 1'
#
loop_
_entity.id
_entity.type
_entity.pdbx_description
1 polymer ?
#
loop_
_entity_poly.entity_id
_entity_poly.type
_entity_poly.pdbx_seq_one_letter_code
_entity_poly.pdbx_strand_id
1 'polypeptide(L)'
;MKQLLSLILIFSILSSCDRKKSDKTQSEFNPKTELKAETKSEPKKELETIQSKKKKDTINNYWALILDTISSKKDFKISDFKHTLELKTYSLNDSSIVRNLAQDGEQAYLDHSHKMVTDFKLLTDSIVDKKQIDRTDFEKILIPEFYAECNLFSTEIDSILGNTIYLTSNLNVPDTGNQWRVWYSIKIKDKKIGNLKVKKSDYVGD
;
A
#
# COMPACT_ATOMS: atom_id res chain seq x y z
N MET A 1 -27.06 -10.04 51.39
CA MET A 1 -27.82 -9.58 50.21
C MET A 1 -27.15 -8.41 49.46
N LYS A 2 -25.81 -8.41 49.27
CA LYS A 2 -25.10 -7.38 48.48
C LYS A 2 -24.36 -7.93 47.26
N GLN A 3 -24.31 -9.26 47.09
CA GLN A 3 -23.63 -9.89 45.95
C GLN A 3 -24.58 -10.30 44.80
N LEU A 4 -25.90 -10.31 45.01
CA LEU A 4 -26.85 -10.59 43.92
C LEU A 4 -27.13 -9.39 42.99
N LEU A 5 -26.88 -8.16 43.44
CA LEU A 5 -27.16 -6.95 42.65
C LEU A 5 -26.11 -6.66 41.58
N SER A 6 -24.89 -7.21 41.71
CA SER A 6 -23.84 -7.00 40.70
C SER A 6 -23.99 -7.88 39.46
N LEU A 7 -24.76 -8.96 39.52
CA LEU A 7 -24.92 -9.88 38.38
C LEU A 7 -25.97 -9.41 37.36
N ILE A 8 -26.90 -8.54 37.76
CA ILE A 8 -27.98 -8.06 36.89
C ILE A 8 -27.50 -6.93 35.96
N LEU A 9 -26.44 -6.21 36.34
CA LEU A 9 -25.91 -5.09 35.53
C LEU A 9 -25.07 -5.53 34.32
N ILE A 10 -24.61 -6.78 34.28
CA ILE A 10 -23.76 -7.28 33.18
C ILE A 10 -24.62 -7.83 32.03
N PHE A 11 -25.86 -8.24 32.29
CA PHE A 11 -26.76 -8.78 31.27
C PHE A 11 -27.46 -7.73 30.40
N SER A 12 -27.48 -6.47 30.80
CA SER A 12 -28.16 -5.38 30.06
C SER A 12 -27.31 -4.72 28.97
N ILE A 13 -26.03 -5.10 28.83
CA ILE A 13 -25.14 -4.55 27.79
C ILE A 13 -25.15 -5.42 26.51
N LEU A 14 -25.67 -6.65 26.58
CA LEU A 14 -25.69 -7.59 25.44
C LEU A 14 -26.98 -7.53 24.60
N SER A 15 -27.97 -6.71 24.97
CA SER A 15 -29.26 -6.59 24.27
C SER A 15 -29.43 -5.31 23.45
N SER A 16 -28.39 -4.50 23.25
CA SER A 16 -28.40 -3.37 22.31
C SER A 16 -27.46 -3.62 21.12
N CYS A 17 -27.80 -4.65 20.35
CA CYS A 17 -27.40 -4.74 18.94
C CYS A 17 -28.68 -4.59 18.11
N ASP A 18 -29.18 -3.36 18.04
CA ASP A 18 -30.15 -3.00 17.03
C ASP A 18 -29.45 -3.07 15.66
N ARG A 19 -29.73 -4.18 14.95
CA ARG A 19 -29.50 -4.29 13.52
C ARG A 19 -30.26 -3.16 12.82
N LYS A 20 -29.56 -2.07 12.50
CA LYS A 20 -29.96 -1.21 11.38
C LYS A 20 -29.83 -2.04 10.11
N LYS A 21 -30.92 -2.69 9.70
CA LYS A 21 -31.14 -3.07 8.30
C LYS A 21 -31.11 -1.78 7.50
N SER A 22 -30.08 -1.58 6.69
CA SER A 22 -30.16 -0.60 5.61
C SER A 22 -31.17 -1.15 4.61
N ASP A 23 -32.31 -0.48 4.48
CA ASP A 23 -33.28 -0.78 3.45
C ASP A 23 -32.60 -0.62 2.08
N LYS A 24 -32.47 -1.74 1.35
CA LYS A 24 -32.25 -1.70 -0.09
C LYS A 24 -33.49 -1.05 -0.69
N THR A 25 -33.37 0.20 -1.12
CA THR A 25 -34.37 0.82 -2.00
C THR A 25 -34.26 0.14 -3.36
N GLN A 26 -35.02 -0.94 -3.54
CA GLN A 26 -35.33 -1.48 -4.85
C GLN A 26 -36.32 -0.49 -5.47
N SER A 27 -35.83 0.40 -6.34
CA SER A 27 -36.68 1.28 -7.13
C SER A 27 -37.53 0.42 -8.06
N GLU A 28 -38.80 0.24 -7.69
CA GLU A 28 -39.83 -0.28 -8.59
C GLU A 28 -40.01 0.71 -9.74
N PHE A 29 -39.55 0.30 -10.92
CA PHE A 29 -39.84 1.00 -12.16
C PHE A 29 -41.29 0.74 -12.54
N ASN A 30 -42.16 1.74 -12.41
CA ASN A 30 -43.53 1.72 -12.91
C ASN A 30 -43.59 2.42 -14.28
N PRO A 31 -43.82 1.71 -15.41
CA PRO A 31 -44.06 2.36 -16.68
C PRO A 31 -45.57 2.42 -16.92
N LYS A 32 -46.21 3.55 -16.61
CA LYS A 32 -47.52 3.90 -17.19
C LYS A 32 -47.67 5.40 -17.32
N THR A 33 -47.40 5.94 -18.50
CA THR A 33 -48.30 6.93 -19.11
C THR A 33 -48.08 6.94 -20.62
N GLU A 34 -49.11 6.54 -21.36
CA GLU A 34 -49.24 6.78 -22.79
C GLU A 34 -49.81 8.19 -23.06
N LEU A 35 -49.44 8.70 -24.24
CA LEU A 35 -50.18 9.62 -25.12
C LEU A 35 -50.21 11.14 -24.78
N LYS A 36 -49.51 11.95 -25.61
CA LYS A 36 -50.11 12.62 -26.79
C LYS A 36 -49.08 13.43 -27.59
N ALA A 37 -49.26 13.42 -28.90
CA ALA A 37 -48.52 14.22 -29.88
C ALA A 37 -48.98 15.68 -29.84
N GLU A 38 -48.03 16.61 -29.98
CA GLU A 38 -48.26 17.92 -30.62
C GLU A 38 -46.92 18.49 -31.12
N THR A 39 -47.01 19.24 -32.22
CA THR A 39 -45.93 19.47 -33.19
C THR A 39 -45.28 20.84 -32.99
N LYS A 40 -44.01 20.94 -33.41
CA LYS A 40 -43.23 22.15 -33.75
C LYS A 40 -42.51 22.87 -32.61
N SER A 41 -41.22 22.56 -32.46
CA SER A 41 -40.13 23.52 -32.67
C SER A 41 -38.82 22.74 -32.75
N GLU A 42 -38.04 22.99 -33.80
CA GLU A 42 -36.73 22.38 -33.97
C GLU A 42 -35.79 22.83 -32.84
N PRO A 43 -35.14 21.92 -32.10
CA PRO A 43 -33.83 22.20 -31.59
C PRO A 43 -32.84 21.76 -32.67
N LYS A 44 -31.99 22.69 -33.12
CA LYS A 44 -30.71 22.35 -33.73
C LYS A 44 -30.03 21.37 -32.78
N LYS A 45 -30.12 20.09 -33.11
CA LYS A 45 -29.40 19.02 -32.45
C LYS A 45 -27.96 19.27 -32.84
N GLU A 46 -27.25 20.09 -32.05
CA GLU A 46 -25.81 19.98 -31.96
C GLU A 46 -25.56 18.49 -31.77
N LEU A 47 -25.02 17.89 -32.82
CA LEU A 47 -24.49 16.55 -32.79
C LEU A 47 -23.24 16.68 -31.92
N GLU A 48 -23.43 16.89 -30.61
CA GLU A 48 -22.43 16.49 -29.63
C GLU A 48 -22.21 15.03 -29.93
N THR A 49 -21.15 14.76 -30.69
CA THR A 49 -20.46 13.51 -30.68
C THR A 49 -20.14 13.25 -29.22
N ILE A 50 -21.08 12.62 -28.53
CA ILE A 50 -20.82 11.65 -27.49
C ILE A 50 -19.98 10.61 -28.22
N GLN A 51 -18.69 10.91 -28.38
CA GLN A 51 -17.67 9.88 -28.44
C GLN A 51 -17.86 9.17 -27.11
N SER A 52 -18.77 8.19 -27.12
CA SER A 52 -18.74 7.09 -26.20
C SER A 52 -17.32 6.56 -26.33
N LYS A 53 -16.42 7.00 -25.45
CA LYS A 53 -15.16 6.30 -25.23
C LYS A 53 -15.60 4.89 -24.94
N LYS A 54 -15.55 4.01 -25.96
CA LYS A 54 -15.91 2.60 -25.84
C LYS A 54 -15.17 2.13 -24.60
N LYS A 55 -15.91 1.77 -23.55
CA LYS A 55 -15.30 1.26 -22.33
C LYS A 55 -14.60 -0.02 -22.75
N LYS A 56 -13.27 -0.01 -22.74
CA LYS A 56 -12.46 -1.20 -23.03
C LYS A 56 -12.82 -2.27 -22.02
N ASP A 57 -13.05 -3.50 -22.47
CA ASP A 57 -13.23 -4.62 -21.55
C ASP A 57 -11.98 -4.74 -20.70
N THR A 58 -12.11 -5.01 -19.39
CA THR A 58 -10.98 -4.97 -18.47
C THR A 58 -10.82 -6.33 -17.79
N ILE A 59 -9.64 -6.93 -17.92
CA ILE A 59 -9.24 -8.13 -17.21
C ILE A 59 -8.36 -7.70 -16.04
N ASN A 60 -8.77 -8.06 -14.82
CA ASN A 60 -8.01 -7.78 -13.60
C ASN A 60 -7.30 -9.06 -13.16
N ASN A 61 -5.98 -9.00 -13.08
CA ASN A 61 -5.13 -10.04 -12.54
C ASN A 61 -4.66 -9.63 -11.14
N TYR A 62 -5.04 -10.39 -10.11
CA TYR A 62 -4.62 -10.14 -8.73
C TYR A 62 -3.53 -11.10 -8.34
N TRP A 63 -2.38 -10.55 -7.98
CA TRP A 63 -1.28 -11.35 -7.52
C TRP A 63 -1.58 -12.00 -6.18
N ALA A 64 -0.96 -13.15 -5.93
CA ALA A 64 -1.03 -13.77 -4.61
C ALA A 64 -0.32 -12.88 -3.58
N LEU A 65 -0.84 -12.84 -2.36
CA LEU A 65 -0.17 -12.20 -1.24
C LEU A 65 1.12 -12.95 -0.91
N ILE A 66 2.22 -12.21 -0.75
CA ILE A 66 3.46 -12.77 -0.20
C ILE A 66 3.28 -12.85 1.31
N LEU A 67 2.98 -14.05 1.81
CA LEU A 67 2.75 -14.29 3.24
C LEU A 67 4.05 -14.41 4.05
N ASP A 68 5.17 -14.60 3.36
CA ASP A 68 6.48 -14.69 3.99
C ASP A 68 6.93 -13.34 4.51
N THR A 69 7.45 -13.33 5.74
CA THR A 69 8.12 -12.16 6.33
C THR A 69 9.62 -12.41 6.36
N ILE A 70 10.38 -11.62 5.61
CA ILE A 70 11.84 -11.67 5.65
C ILE A 70 12.31 -10.84 6.83
N SER A 71 13.00 -11.46 7.78
CA SER A 71 13.47 -10.79 8.99
C SER A 71 14.98 -10.83 9.11
N SER A 72 15.58 -9.71 9.55
CA SER A 72 17.00 -9.63 9.90
C SER A 72 17.16 -8.95 11.25
N LYS A 73 18.13 -9.39 12.04
CA LYS A 73 18.40 -8.84 13.37
C LYS A 73 19.90 -8.71 13.58
N LYS A 74 20.36 -7.56 14.06
CA LYS A 74 21.77 -7.30 14.32
C LYS A 74 21.97 -6.52 15.62
N ASP A 75 22.81 -7.07 16.49
CA ASP A 75 23.22 -6.41 17.72
C ASP A 75 24.50 -5.61 17.48
N PHE A 76 24.60 -4.44 18.11
CA PHE A 76 25.75 -3.55 18.00
C PHE A 76 25.83 -2.62 19.21
N LYS A 77 26.92 -1.85 19.31
CA LYS A 77 27.12 -0.86 20.37
C LYS A 77 27.32 0.52 19.77
N ILE A 78 26.73 1.51 20.42
CA ILE A 78 27.07 2.93 20.23
C ILE A 78 27.62 3.40 21.57
N SER A 79 28.91 3.72 21.59
CA SER A 79 29.65 3.87 22.86
C SER A 79 29.47 2.62 23.73
N ASP A 80 29.06 2.76 24.99
CA ASP A 80 28.88 1.61 25.90
C ASP A 80 27.45 1.04 25.90
N PHE A 81 26.53 1.64 25.15
CA PHE A 81 25.13 1.22 25.13
C PHE A 81 24.89 0.15 24.07
N LYS A 82 24.26 -0.96 24.49
CA LYS A 82 23.83 -2.02 23.58
C LYS A 82 22.59 -1.60 22.80
N HIS A 83 22.59 -1.94 21.52
CA HIS A 83 21.49 -1.70 20.60
C HIS A 83 21.24 -2.97 19.80
N THR A 84 20.00 -3.15 19.40
CA THR A 84 19.57 -4.20 18.48
C THR A 84 18.74 -3.54 17.38
N LEU A 85 19.11 -3.76 16.13
CA LEU A 85 18.29 -3.41 14.98
C LEU A 85 17.58 -4.67 14.48
N GLU A 86 16.26 -4.60 14.36
CA GLU A 86 15.40 -5.61 13.75
C GLU A 86 14.77 -5.01 12.49
N LEU A 87 14.92 -5.68 11.35
CA LEU A 87 14.25 -5.38 10.09
C LEU A 87 13.22 -6.47 9.79
N LYS A 88 12.02 -6.09 9.35
CA LYS A 88 10.99 -7.03 8.86
C LYS A 88 10.39 -6.52 7.58
N THR A 89 10.55 -7.28 6.50
CA THR A 89 9.95 -6.99 5.20
C THR A 89 8.78 -7.92 4.96
N TYR A 90 7.61 -7.37 4.63
CA TYR A 90 6.38 -8.14 4.44
C TYR A 90 5.42 -7.43 3.46
N SER A 91 4.48 -8.21 2.92
CA SER A 91 3.38 -7.69 2.11
C SER A 91 2.28 -7.14 3.00
N LEU A 92 1.77 -5.97 2.64
CA LEU A 92 0.46 -5.54 3.09
C LEU A 92 -0.61 -6.35 2.39
N ASN A 93 -1.79 -6.44 3.00
CA ASN A 93 -2.90 -7.26 2.51
C ASN A 93 -3.77 -6.53 1.46
N ASP A 94 -3.33 -5.37 0.99
CA ASP A 94 -3.97 -4.55 -0.01
C ASP A 94 -3.10 -4.39 -1.27
N SER A 95 -3.76 -4.42 -2.43
CA SER A 95 -3.11 -4.11 -3.69
C SER A 95 -3.10 -2.60 -3.90
N SER A 96 -1.94 -2.04 -4.23
CA SER A 96 -1.79 -0.59 -4.44
C SER A 96 -0.97 -0.23 -5.68
N ILE A 97 -0.42 -1.22 -6.39
CA ILE A 97 0.33 -1.01 -7.62
C ILE A 97 -0.47 -1.69 -8.73
N VAL A 98 -0.93 -0.88 -9.69
CA VAL A 98 -1.74 -1.32 -10.82
C VAL A 98 -0.97 -1.04 -12.09
N ARG A 99 -0.52 -2.10 -12.78
CA ARG A 99 0.16 -1.98 -14.07
C ARG A 99 -0.81 -2.24 -15.20
N ASN A 100 -0.83 -1.36 -16.20
CA ASN A 100 -1.59 -1.58 -17.41
C ASN A 100 -0.72 -2.22 -18.48
N LEU A 101 -0.96 -3.51 -18.73
CA LEU A 101 -0.25 -4.31 -19.73
C LEU A 101 -0.82 -4.19 -21.15
N ALA A 102 -1.96 -3.52 -21.32
CA ALA A 102 -2.57 -3.42 -22.64
C ALA A 102 -1.80 -2.46 -23.54
N GLN A 103 -1.11 -3.00 -24.53
CA GLN A 103 -0.58 -2.24 -25.67
C GLN A 103 -1.70 -2.10 -26.71
N ASP A 104 -2.34 -0.93 -26.76
CA ASP A 104 -3.27 -0.44 -27.80
C ASP A 104 -4.51 -1.27 -28.17
N GLY A 105 -4.76 -2.41 -27.53
CA GLY A 105 -5.90 -3.31 -27.81
C GLY A 105 -7.28 -2.82 -27.33
N GLU A 106 -8.34 -3.54 -27.72
CA GLU A 106 -9.72 -3.31 -27.28
C GLU A 106 -9.94 -3.62 -25.80
N GLN A 107 -9.03 -4.37 -25.17
CA GLN A 107 -9.10 -4.81 -23.78
C GLN A 107 -7.96 -4.21 -22.95
N ALA A 108 -8.25 -3.81 -21.71
CA ALA A 108 -7.28 -3.41 -20.71
C ALA A 108 -6.90 -4.63 -19.84
N TYR A 109 -5.60 -4.88 -19.69
CA TYR A 109 -5.09 -5.90 -18.77
C TYR A 109 -4.43 -5.19 -17.60
N LEU A 110 -5.02 -5.30 -16.41
CA LEU A 110 -4.54 -4.65 -15.21
C LEU A 110 -3.98 -5.69 -14.24
N ASP A 111 -2.68 -5.61 -13.97
CA ASP A 111 -2.02 -6.39 -12.92
C ASP A 111 -2.04 -5.62 -11.61
N HIS A 112 -2.55 -6.25 -10.57
CA HIS A 112 -2.63 -5.71 -9.22
C HIS A 112 -1.61 -6.45 -8.35
N SER A 113 -0.61 -5.72 -7.86
CA SER A 113 0.38 -6.24 -6.92
C SER A 113 0.27 -5.57 -5.54
N HIS A 114 0.63 -6.33 -4.51
CA HIS A 114 0.47 -5.95 -3.12
C HIS A 114 1.64 -5.15 -2.62
N LYS A 115 1.39 -4.06 -1.90
CA LYS A 115 2.45 -3.20 -1.40
C LYS A 115 3.36 -3.95 -0.43
N MET A 116 4.66 -3.80 -0.60
CA MET A 116 5.66 -4.33 0.33
C MET A 116 6.24 -3.19 1.16
N VAL A 117 6.52 -3.47 2.43
CA VAL A 117 7.11 -2.51 3.37
C VAL A 117 8.21 -3.17 4.18
N THR A 118 9.15 -2.38 4.71
CA THR A 118 10.12 -2.83 5.71
C THR A 118 9.95 -2.05 7.01
N ASP A 119 9.66 -2.73 8.11
CA ASP A 119 9.70 -2.17 9.45
C ASP A 119 11.14 -2.19 10.00
N PHE A 120 11.58 -1.03 10.48
CA PHE A 120 12.80 -0.80 11.24
C PHE A 120 12.44 -0.66 12.71
N LYS A 121 13.04 -1.49 13.55
CA LYS A 121 12.88 -1.41 15.00
C LYS A 121 14.24 -1.37 15.67
N LEU A 122 14.53 -0.24 16.32
CA LEU A 122 15.72 -0.05 17.13
C LEU A 122 15.37 -0.30 18.59
N LEU A 123 15.95 -1.34 19.17
CA LEU A 123 15.79 -1.66 20.58
C LEU A 123 17.05 -1.25 21.36
N THR A 124 16.82 -0.66 22.51
CA THR A 124 17.82 -0.42 23.57
C THR A 124 17.23 -0.93 24.88
N ASP A 125 18.02 -0.94 25.96
CA ASP A 125 17.55 -1.39 27.28
C ASP A 125 16.31 -0.62 27.79
N SER A 126 16.10 0.60 27.31
CA SER A 126 15.06 1.52 27.82
C SER A 126 14.04 1.99 26.79
N ILE A 127 14.34 1.85 25.49
CA ILE A 127 13.57 2.47 24.40
C ILE A 127 13.43 1.49 23.23
N VAL A 128 12.24 1.47 22.65
CA VAL A 128 11.97 0.89 21.33
C VAL A 128 11.55 2.04 20.42
N ASP A 129 12.36 2.31 19.40
CA ASP A 129 12.02 3.25 18.34
C ASP A 129 11.69 2.50 17.04
N LYS A 130 10.73 3.02 16.28
CA LYS A 130 10.21 2.36 15.09
C LYS A 130 10.09 3.32 13.92
N LYS A 131 10.41 2.82 12.73
CA LYS A 131 10.19 3.51 11.46
C LYS A 131 9.77 2.46 10.44
N GLN A 132 8.85 2.79 9.56
CA GLN A 132 8.56 1.97 8.38
C GLN A 132 9.17 2.66 7.16
N ILE A 133 9.67 1.88 6.22
CA ILE A 133 10.04 2.37 4.90
C ILE A 133 9.25 1.63 3.82
N ASP A 134 8.99 2.32 2.72
CA ASP A 134 8.37 1.77 1.52
C ASP A 134 8.95 2.42 0.25
N ARG A 135 8.37 2.12 -0.92
CA ARG A 135 8.85 2.69 -2.19
C ARG A 135 8.83 4.22 -2.23
N THR A 136 7.94 4.87 -1.47
CA THR A 136 7.76 6.34 -1.48
C THR A 136 8.97 7.07 -0.86
N ASP A 137 9.70 6.42 0.05
CA ASP A 137 10.97 6.95 0.58
C ASP A 137 12.03 7.16 -0.51
N PHE A 138 11.85 6.54 -1.68
CA PHE A 138 12.76 6.58 -2.81
C PHE A 138 12.19 7.27 -4.06
N GLU A 139 10.97 7.82 -4.01
CA GLU A 139 10.29 8.41 -5.18
C GLU A 139 11.16 9.42 -5.93
N LYS A 140 11.83 10.33 -5.20
CA LYS A 140 12.61 11.42 -5.79
C LYS A 140 13.90 10.99 -6.49
N ILE A 141 14.36 9.76 -6.27
CA ILE A 141 15.61 9.23 -6.85
C ILE A 141 15.36 8.24 -7.98
N LEU A 142 14.11 7.84 -8.20
CA LEU A 142 13.72 6.89 -9.23
C LEU A 142 13.19 7.65 -10.45
N ILE A 143 13.37 7.07 -11.64
CA ILE A 143 12.70 7.59 -12.83
C ILE A 143 11.18 7.37 -12.70
N PRO A 144 10.34 8.31 -13.16
CA PRO A 144 8.88 8.23 -12.96
C PRO A 144 8.24 6.95 -13.47
N GLU A 145 8.69 6.44 -14.62
CA GLU A 145 8.16 5.24 -15.26
C GLU A 145 8.42 4.00 -14.41
N PHE A 146 9.64 3.86 -13.89
CA PHE A 146 9.98 2.78 -12.97
C PHE A 146 9.22 2.91 -11.65
N TYR A 147 9.17 4.12 -11.08
CA TYR A 147 8.50 4.36 -9.80
C TYR A 147 7.01 3.99 -9.85
N ALA A 148 6.34 4.26 -10.97
CA ALA A 148 4.92 3.96 -11.16
C ALA A 148 4.59 2.47 -11.02
N GLU A 149 5.53 1.59 -11.34
CA GLU A 149 5.30 0.14 -11.42
C GLU A 149 6.07 -0.67 -10.37
N CYS A 150 7.04 -0.06 -9.70
CA CYS A 150 7.90 -0.77 -8.77
C CYS A 150 7.29 -0.98 -7.38
N ASN A 151 7.81 -1.99 -6.69
CA ASN A 151 7.54 -2.30 -5.31
C ASN A 151 8.84 -2.43 -4.51
N LEU A 152 8.78 -2.30 -3.18
CA LEU A 152 9.95 -2.53 -2.32
C LEU A 152 10.15 -4.04 -2.14
N PHE A 153 11.14 -4.63 -2.80
CA PHE A 153 11.34 -6.08 -2.76
C PHE A 153 12.08 -6.55 -1.52
N SER A 154 13.22 -5.93 -1.22
CA SER A 154 14.04 -6.31 -0.07
C SER A 154 14.76 -5.11 0.53
N THR A 155 15.12 -5.24 1.80
CA THR A 155 15.97 -4.31 2.53
C THR A 155 16.93 -5.10 3.42
N GLU A 156 18.22 -4.78 3.32
CA GLU A 156 19.30 -5.52 3.95
C GLU A 156 20.24 -4.59 4.71
N ILE A 157 20.85 -5.09 5.79
CA ILE A 157 21.86 -4.37 6.58
C ILE A 157 23.23 -4.72 6.00
N ASP A 158 23.83 -3.79 5.25
CA ASP A 158 25.18 -3.98 4.72
C ASP A 158 26.21 -3.94 5.86
N SER A 159 26.15 -2.90 6.68
CA SER A 159 27.11 -2.69 7.76
C SER A 159 26.59 -1.70 8.81
N ILE A 160 27.23 -1.70 9.98
CA ILE A 160 26.98 -0.72 11.04
C ILE A 160 28.34 -0.20 11.49
N LEU A 161 28.57 1.11 11.36
CA LEU A 161 29.80 1.77 11.78
C LEU A 161 29.48 2.89 12.76
N GLY A 162 29.87 2.71 14.02
CA GLY A 162 29.49 3.61 15.10
C GLY A 162 27.97 3.73 15.22
N ASN A 163 27.44 4.94 15.06
CA ASN A 163 26.00 5.21 15.07
C ASN A 163 25.35 5.31 13.68
N THR A 164 26.04 4.85 12.62
CA THR A 164 25.51 4.89 11.25
C THR A 164 25.25 3.46 10.76
N ILE A 165 24.02 3.21 10.35
CA ILE A 165 23.59 1.96 9.72
C ILE A 165 23.61 2.19 8.20
N TYR A 166 24.29 1.31 7.48
CA TYR A 166 24.32 1.29 6.01
C TYR A 166 23.43 0.16 5.52
N LEU A 167 22.57 0.48 4.56
CA LEU A 167 21.50 -0.38 4.09
C LEU A 167 21.42 -0.36 2.57
N THR A 168 21.00 -1.49 2.03
CA THR A 168 20.60 -1.64 0.63
C THR A 168 19.13 -1.99 0.56
N SER A 169 18.36 -1.28 -0.26
CA SER A 169 17.02 -1.69 -0.67
C SER A 169 16.99 -1.99 -2.16
N ASN A 170 16.30 -3.06 -2.52
CA ASN A 170 16.00 -3.39 -3.91
C ASN A 170 14.52 -3.09 -4.16
N LEU A 171 14.24 -2.29 -5.19
CA LEU A 171 12.91 -2.11 -5.73
C LEU A 171 12.83 -2.88 -7.05
N ASN A 172 11.71 -3.54 -7.32
CA ASN A 172 11.52 -4.27 -8.57
C ASN A 172 10.15 -3.98 -9.19
N VAL A 173 10.07 -4.08 -10.51
CA VAL A 173 8.78 -4.20 -11.18
C VAL A 173 8.37 -5.68 -11.14
N PRO A 174 7.19 -6.01 -10.58
CA PRO A 174 6.76 -7.41 -10.45
C PRO A 174 6.73 -8.15 -11.81
N ASP A 175 7.18 -9.41 -11.81
CA ASP A 175 7.24 -10.32 -12.99
C ASP A 175 8.12 -9.79 -14.13
N THR A 176 9.18 -9.06 -13.76
CA THR A 176 10.17 -8.59 -14.71
C THR A 176 11.57 -8.73 -14.12
N GLY A 177 12.59 -8.63 -14.97
CA GLY A 177 13.98 -8.44 -14.55
C GLY A 177 14.29 -7.01 -14.10
N ASN A 178 13.34 -6.07 -14.17
CA ASN A 178 13.60 -4.66 -13.92
C ASN A 178 13.76 -4.40 -12.42
N GLN A 179 14.99 -4.08 -12.02
CA GLN A 179 15.34 -3.85 -10.63
C GLN A 179 16.14 -2.55 -10.48
N TRP A 180 15.83 -1.80 -9.42
CA TRP A 180 16.57 -0.62 -8.99
C TRP A 180 17.09 -0.83 -7.59
N ARG A 181 18.39 -0.63 -7.41
CA ARG A 181 19.05 -0.76 -6.11
C ARG A 181 19.35 0.61 -5.53
N VAL A 182 19.07 0.78 -4.25
CA VAL A 182 19.33 2.02 -3.50
C VAL A 182 20.20 1.71 -2.30
N TRP A 183 21.36 2.36 -2.23
CA TRP A 183 22.24 2.34 -1.07
C TRP A 183 22.07 3.61 -0.27
N TYR A 184 21.82 3.46 1.01
CA TYR A 184 21.55 4.59 1.89
C TYR A 184 22.06 4.33 3.30
N SER A 185 21.98 5.38 4.11
CA SER A 185 22.39 5.32 5.50
C SER A 185 21.35 5.97 6.40
N ILE A 186 21.26 5.46 7.62
CA ILE A 186 20.46 6.02 8.69
C ILE A 186 21.40 6.25 9.87
N LYS A 187 21.40 7.49 10.40
CA LYS A 187 22.18 7.83 11.59
C LYS A 187 21.30 7.75 12.82
N ILE A 188 21.73 7.00 13.83
CA ILE A 188 21.08 6.95 15.13
C ILE A 188 21.57 8.14 15.97
N LYS A 189 20.62 8.89 16.52
CA LYS A 189 20.88 9.98 17.44
C LYS A 189 19.95 9.86 18.64
N ASP A 190 20.50 9.96 19.84
CA ASP A 190 19.72 9.94 21.09
C ASP A 190 18.80 8.70 21.20
N LYS A 191 19.32 7.53 20.83
CA LYS A 191 18.59 6.23 20.79
C LYS A 191 17.39 6.21 19.82
N LYS A 192 17.33 7.13 18.85
CA LYS A 192 16.27 7.21 17.83
C LYS A 192 16.82 7.02 16.41
N ILE A 193 16.00 6.45 15.56
CA ILE A 193 16.19 6.27 14.12
C ILE A 193 16.10 7.64 13.46
N GLY A 194 17.18 8.04 12.78
CA GLY A 194 17.22 9.29 12.04
C GLY A 194 16.57 9.23 10.66
N ASN A 195 16.78 10.30 9.90
CA ASN A 195 16.34 10.37 8.51
C ASN A 195 17.23 9.50 7.61
N LEU A 196 16.61 8.98 6.56
CA LEU A 196 17.28 8.26 5.49
C LEU A 196 18.14 9.23 4.68
N LYS A 197 19.36 8.84 4.37
CA LYS A 197 20.28 9.57 3.48
C LYS A 197 20.76 8.66 2.37
N VAL A 198 20.20 8.85 1.17
CA VAL A 198 20.64 8.14 -0.05
C VAL A 198 22.09 8.47 -0.34
N LYS A 199 22.86 7.45 -0.70
CA LYS A 199 24.28 7.55 -1.07
C LYS A 199 24.49 7.28 -2.55
N LYS A 200 23.81 6.27 -3.07
CA LYS A 200 23.88 5.84 -4.46
C LYS A 200 22.57 5.17 -4.83
N SER A 201 22.18 5.22 -6.08
CA SER A 201 21.14 4.36 -6.64
C SER A 201 21.49 4.03 -8.09
N ASP A 202 21.26 2.78 -8.47
CA ASP A 202 21.53 2.29 -9.83
C ASP A 202 20.40 1.37 -10.28
N TYR A 203 20.09 1.42 -11.58
CA TYR A 203 19.35 0.36 -12.24
C TYR A 203 20.28 -0.87 -12.37
N VAL A 204 19.79 -2.04 -11.95
CA VAL A 204 20.55 -3.31 -11.90
C VAL A 204 19.75 -4.48 -12.47
N GLY A 205 18.69 -4.19 -13.22
CA GLY A 205 17.89 -5.22 -13.87
C GLY A 205 18.60 -5.88 -15.04
N ASP A 206 18.20 -7.12 -15.32
CA ASP A 206 18.70 -7.95 -16.42
C ASP A 206 18.05 -7.61 -17.78
#